data_AF-A0A4W3GYC8-F1
#
_entry.id   AF-A0A4W3GYC8-F1
#
_cell.length_a   1.000
_cell.length_b   1.000
_cell.length_c   1.000
_cell.angle_alpha   90.00
_cell.angle_beta   90.00
_cell.angle_gamma   90.00
#
_symmetry.space_group_name_H-M   'P 1'
#
loop_
_entity.id
_entity.type
_entity.pdbx_description
1 polymer ?
#
loop_
_entity_poly.entity_id
_entity_poly.type
_entity_poly.pdbx_seq_one_letter_code
_entity_poly.pdbx_strand_id
1 'polypeptide(L)'
;MILQWVCVWLLYLFCLGVQGRDCAFDDEMLGVDFFNDAKFHGKWYVVTLAANTQEKVEKLKNMKNVVFNFIKKENQKIAMEMEFTSAESDTPIRKTWNFFIDEATKHLKMEEYPGREFQVFIPKCEGCMIGRDTQKVVNPTFDRIILYTRNPTVGDDVINDFKKRAKCLNLDKM
;
A
#
# COMPACT_ATOMS: atom_id res chain seq x y z
N MET A 1 19.32 45.37 -9.14
CA MET A 1 19.96 44.50 -8.12
C MET A 1 18.96 43.93 -7.11
N ILE A 2 18.16 44.74 -6.40
CA ILE A 2 17.22 44.27 -5.35
C ILE A 2 16.20 43.22 -5.83
N LEU A 3 15.64 43.39 -7.04
CA LEU A 3 14.64 42.48 -7.61
C LEU A 3 15.16 41.04 -7.82
N GLN A 4 16.45 40.88 -8.11
CA GLN A 4 17.07 39.57 -8.34
C GLN A 4 17.22 38.78 -7.03
N TRP A 5 17.53 39.47 -5.92
CA TRP A 5 17.60 38.85 -4.59
C TRP A 5 16.22 38.41 -4.11
N VAL A 6 15.17 39.21 -4.34
CA VAL A 6 13.79 38.85 -3.99
C VAL A 6 13.32 37.60 -4.74
N CYS A 7 13.62 37.48 -6.04
CA CYS A 7 13.30 36.28 -6.81
C CYS A 7 14.03 35.03 -6.30
N VAL A 8 15.30 35.13 -5.92
CA VAL A 8 16.07 34.00 -5.36
C VAL A 8 15.48 33.54 -4.03
N TRP A 9 15.09 34.47 -3.15
CA TRP A 9 14.44 34.14 -1.88
C TRP A 9 13.07 33.49 -2.06
N LEU A 10 12.26 33.99 -3.01
CA LEU A 10 10.96 33.39 -3.33
C LEU A 10 11.12 31.98 -3.92
N LEU A 11 12.08 31.76 -4.81
CA LEU A 11 12.38 30.43 -5.35
C LEU A 11 12.91 29.48 -4.27
N TYR A 12 13.75 29.98 -3.35
CA TYR A 12 14.27 29.18 -2.24
C TYR A 12 13.15 28.75 -1.28
N LEU A 13 12.25 29.68 -0.91
CA LEU A 13 11.07 29.37 -0.09
C LEU A 13 10.09 28.45 -0.83
N PHE A 14 9.94 28.59 -2.14
CA PHE A 14 9.13 27.69 -2.96
C PHE A 14 9.74 26.27 -3.00
N CYS A 15 11.05 26.14 -3.22
CA CYS A 15 11.77 24.87 -3.18
C CYS A 15 11.66 24.21 -1.79
N LEU A 16 11.81 24.96 -0.70
CA LEU A 16 11.60 24.46 0.66
C LEU A 16 10.16 23.98 0.89
N GLY A 17 9.17 24.74 0.39
CA GLY A 17 7.75 24.37 0.45
C GLY A 17 7.39 23.15 -0.41
N VAL A 18 8.13 22.90 -1.49
CA VAL A 18 7.96 21.74 -2.37
C VAL A 18 8.68 20.51 -1.80
N GLN A 19 9.87 20.67 -1.20
CA GLN A 19 10.62 19.60 -0.53
C GLN A 19 9.87 19.06 0.71
N GLY A 20 9.08 19.90 1.38
CA GLY A 20 8.24 19.48 2.51
C GLY A 20 7.03 18.60 2.15
N ARG A 21 6.89 18.16 0.89
CA ARG A 21 5.77 17.31 0.42
C ARG A 21 6.16 15.87 0.08
N ASP A 22 7.42 15.48 0.22
CA ASP A 22 7.78 14.08 -0.03
C ASP A 22 7.31 13.21 1.13
N CYS A 23 6.30 12.38 0.84
CA CYS A 23 5.83 11.32 1.73
C CYS A 23 6.76 10.11 1.61
N ALA A 24 8.02 10.31 2.02
CA ALA A 24 8.97 9.23 2.19
C ALA A 24 8.72 8.57 3.56
N PHE A 25 8.75 7.24 3.59
CA PHE A 25 8.59 6.46 4.80
C PHE A 25 9.83 5.58 4.98
N ASP A 26 10.54 5.75 6.09
CA ASP A 26 11.82 5.06 6.35
C ASP A 26 11.64 3.56 6.67
N ASP A 27 10.41 3.09 6.75
CA ASP A 27 10.04 1.71 7.07
C ASP A 27 9.58 0.91 5.84
N GLU A 28 9.88 1.40 4.64
CA GLU A 28 9.67 0.65 3.40
C GLU A 28 10.55 -0.61 3.36
N MET A 29 9.92 -1.71 2.95
CA MET A 29 10.54 -3.01 2.74
C MET A 29 10.61 -3.32 1.24
N LEU A 30 11.80 -3.66 0.76
CA LEU A 30 12.00 -4.07 -0.62
C LEU A 30 11.41 -5.45 -0.89
N GLY A 31 11.10 -5.73 -2.16
CA GLY A 31 10.49 -6.99 -2.58
C GLY A 31 11.36 -8.21 -2.26
N VAL A 32 12.70 -8.06 -2.29
CA VAL A 32 13.64 -9.14 -1.96
C VAL A 32 13.56 -9.51 -0.47
N ASP A 33 13.47 -8.51 0.40
CA ASP A 33 13.35 -8.73 1.85
C ASP A 33 12.00 -9.36 2.18
N PHE A 34 10.94 -8.86 1.55
CA PHE A 34 9.59 -9.42 1.69
C PHE A 34 9.53 -10.89 1.21
N PHE A 35 10.20 -11.24 0.11
CA PHE A 35 10.29 -12.60 -0.41
C PHE A 35 11.11 -13.56 0.47
N ASN A 36 12.16 -13.05 1.12
CA ASN A 36 13.07 -13.88 1.91
C ASN A 36 12.56 -14.12 3.32
N ASP A 37 11.88 -13.14 3.92
CA ASP A 37 11.43 -13.22 5.29
C ASP A 37 10.09 -13.98 5.39
N ALA A 38 10.16 -15.21 5.91
CA ALA A 38 9.02 -16.08 6.08
C ALA A 38 7.90 -15.48 6.95
N LYS A 39 8.20 -14.49 7.80
CA LYS A 39 7.21 -13.83 8.66
C LYS A 39 6.18 -13.00 7.88
N PHE A 40 6.39 -12.76 6.58
CA PHE A 40 5.42 -12.08 5.73
C PHE A 40 4.51 -13.02 4.93
N HIS A 41 4.80 -14.31 4.92
CA HIS A 41 4.00 -15.30 4.19
C HIS A 41 2.89 -15.90 5.05
N GLY A 42 1.86 -16.44 4.40
CA GLY A 42 0.67 -16.97 5.06
C GLY A 42 -0.44 -15.92 5.18
N LYS A 43 -1.37 -16.17 6.12
CA LYS A 43 -2.62 -15.42 6.26
C LYS A 43 -2.47 -14.08 6.97
N TRP A 44 -3.18 -13.08 6.46
CA TRP A 44 -3.24 -11.72 6.96
C TRP A 44 -4.67 -11.21 6.92
N TYR A 45 -5.08 -10.52 7.99
CA TYR A 45 -6.40 -9.91 8.11
C TYR A 45 -6.32 -8.44 7.74
N VAL A 46 -7.37 -7.92 7.11
CA VAL A 46 -7.50 -6.49 6.80
C VAL A 46 -8.13 -5.78 7.98
N VAL A 47 -7.47 -4.73 8.48
CA VAL A 47 -8.02 -3.87 9.53
C VAL A 47 -8.73 -2.67 8.93
N THR A 48 -8.05 -1.97 8.03
CA THR A 48 -8.55 -0.73 7.42
C THR A 48 -7.89 -0.51 6.06
N LEU A 49 -8.51 0.35 5.24
CA LEU A 49 -8.07 0.70 3.90
C LEU A 49 -8.25 2.20 3.68
N ALA A 50 -7.34 2.80 2.92
CA ALA A 50 -7.49 4.15 2.40
C ALA A 50 -7.19 4.16 0.90
N ALA A 51 -7.95 4.89 0.10
CA ALA A 51 -7.78 4.93 -1.36
C ALA A 51 -7.99 6.32 -1.96
N ASN A 52 -7.60 6.47 -3.22
CA ASN A 52 -7.78 7.69 -4.00
C ASN A 52 -9.24 7.91 -4.48
N THR A 53 -10.08 6.87 -4.47
CA THR A 53 -11.50 6.97 -4.88
C THR A 53 -12.42 6.20 -3.94
N GLN A 54 -13.63 6.75 -3.74
CA GLN A 54 -14.62 6.21 -2.80
C GLN A 54 -15.13 4.83 -3.23
N GLU A 55 -15.38 4.64 -4.52
CA GLU A 55 -15.84 3.37 -5.11
C GLU A 55 -14.96 2.18 -4.68
N LYS A 56 -13.64 2.38 -4.58
CA LYS A 56 -12.69 1.33 -4.23
C LYS A 56 -12.72 0.97 -2.74
N VAL A 57 -13.05 1.94 -1.90
CA VAL A 57 -13.27 1.74 -0.46
C VAL A 57 -14.57 0.97 -0.25
N GLU A 58 -15.65 1.40 -0.91
CA GLU A 58 -16.98 0.78 -0.80
C GLU A 58 -16.97 -0.68 -1.26
N LYS A 59 -16.21 -0.98 -2.32
CA LYS A 59 -16.03 -2.35 -2.79
C LYS A 59 -15.48 -3.27 -1.71
N LEU A 60 -14.56 -2.80 -0.87
CA LEU A 60 -14.03 -3.60 0.24
C LEU A 60 -14.99 -3.64 1.43
N LYS A 61 -15.74 -2.56 1.71
CA LYS A 61 -16.78 -2.51 2.74
C LYS A 61 -17.92 -3.50 2.50
N ASN A 62 -18.22 -3.79 1.23
CA ASN A 62 -19.24 -4.79 0.85
C ASN A 62 -18.73 -6.25 0.93
N MET A 63 -17.49 -6.47 1.37
CA MET A 63 -16.91 -7.80 1.55
C MET A 63 -16.87 -8.17 3.03
N LYS A 64 -17.20 -9.42 3.35
CA LYS A 64 -17.09 -10.01 4.69
C LYS A 64 -15.92 -10.99 4.73
N ASN A 65 -15.31 -11.13 5.92
CA ASN A 65 -14.25 -12.11 6.19
C ASN A 65 -13.08 -12.05 5.21
N VAL A 66 -12.64 -10.83 4.85
CA VAL A 66 -11.54 -10.64 3.89
C VAL A 66 -10.23 -11.12 4.51
N VAL A 67 -9.67 -12.16 3.91
CA VAL A 67 -8.37 -12.72 4.30
C VAL A 67 -7.45 -12.71 3.08
N PHE A 68 -6.24 -12.19 3.28
CA PHE A 68 -5.17 -12.28 2.30
C PHE A 68 -4.19 -13.38 2.69
N ASN A 69 -3.63 -14.07 1.72
CA ASN A 69 -2.63 -15.10 1.91
C ASN A 69 -1.47 -14.87 0.95
N PHE A 70 -0.29 -14.59 1.49
CA PHE A 70 0.92 -14.36 0.70
C PHE A 70 1.72 -15.64 0.61
N ILE A 71 1.93 -16.15 -0.60
CA ILE A 71 2.55 -17.44 -0.86
C ILE A 71 3.83 -17.21 -1.63
N LYS A 72 4.95 -17.63 -1.02
CA LYS A 72 6.24 -17.69 -1.70
C LYS A 72 6.17 -18.70 -2.85
N LYS A 73 6.63 -18.30 -4.04
CA LYS A 73 6.77 -19.15 -5.21
C LYS A 73 8.25 -19.27 -5.60
N GLU A 74 8.54 -20.12 -6.57
CA GLU A 74 9.88 -20.20 -7.16
C GLU A 74 10.24 -18.91 -7.91
N ASN A 75 11.52 -18.74 -8.23
CA ASN A 75 12.02 -17.64 -9.07
C ASN A 75 11.65 -16.23 -8.56
N GLN A 76 11.73 -16.00 -7.25
CA GLN A 76 11.45 -14.69 -6.64
C GLN A 76 10.02 -14.17 -6.92
N LYS A 77 9.07 -15.09 -7.10
CA LYS A 77 7.66 -14.74 -7.28
C LYS A 77 6.86 -14.90 -6.00
N ILE A 78 5.78 -14.13 -5.90
CA ILE A 78 4.84 -14.18 -4.77
C ILE A 78 3.43 -14.23 -5.33
N ALA A 79 2.62 -15.18 -4.86
CA ALA A 79 1.19 -15.16 -5.13
C ALA A 79 0.46 -14.54 -3.92
N MET A 80 -0.43 -13.58 -4.19
CA MET A 80 -1.35 -13.02 -3.21
C MET A 80 -2.74 -13.58 -3.50
N GLU A 81 -3.26 -14.39 -2.59
CA GLU A 81 -4.62 -14.91 -2.66
C GLU A 81 -5.51 -14.12 -1.71
N MET A 82 -6.65 -13.66 -2.18
CA MET A 82 -7.69 -13.02 -1.38
C MET A 82 -8.93 -13.92 -1.37
N GLU A 83 -9.39 -14.27 -0.19
CA GLU A 83 -10.65 -14.95 0.05
C GLU A 83 -11.60 -13.98 0.77
N PHE A 84 -12.84 -13.89 0.29
CA PHE A 84 -13.88 -13.05 0.90
C PHE A 84 -15.27 -13.60 0.58
N THR A 85 -16.25 -13.21 1.38
CA THR A 85 -17.67 -13.49 1.13
C THR A 85 -18.37 -12.20 0.72
N SER A 86 -19.26 -12.25 -0.27
CA SER A 86 -20.05 -11.07 -0.66
C SER A 86 -21.05 -10.71 0.45
N ALA A 87 -21.41 -9.44 0.59
CA ALA A 87 -22.53 -9.06 1.46
C ALA A 87 -23.87 -9.70 1.04
N GLU A 88 -24.01 -10.02 -0.25
CA GLU A 88 -25.24 -10.53 -0.87
C GLU A 88 -25.28 -12.06 -1.03
N SER A 89 -24.16 -12.75 -0.79
CA SER A 89 -24.05 -14.20 -1.01
C SER A 89 -23.06 -14.82 -0.04
N ASP A 90 -23.44 -15.96 0.54
CA ASP A 90 -22.59 -16.72 1.47
C ASP A 90 -21.52 -17.57 0.77
N THR A 91 -21.47 -17.57 -0.57
CA THR A 91 -20.46 -18.31 -1.32
C THR A 91 -19.10 -17.59 -1.25
N PRO A 92 -18.03 -18.25 -0.78
CA PRO A 92 -16.68 -17.67 -0.78
C PRO A 92 -16.17 -17.42 -2.20
N ILE A 93 -15.65 -16.22 -2.43
CA ILE A 93 -15.00 -15.81 -3.66
C ILE A 93 -13.49 -15.76 -3.42
N ARG A 94 -12.73 -16.34 -4.34
CA ARG A 94 -11.26 -16.32 -4.33
C ARG A 94 -10.71 -15.53 -5.50
N LYS A 95 -9.70 -14.71 -5.24
CA LYS A 95 -8.91 -13.99 -6.25
C LYS A 95 -7.44 -14.21 -6.01
N THR A 96 -6.67 -14.31 -7.08
CA THR A 96 -5.22 -14.51 -7.02
C THR A 96 -4.54 -13.50 -7.92
N TRP A 97 -3.44 -12.94 -7.45
CA TRP A 97 -2.53 -12.10 -8.21
C TRP A 97 -1.11 -12.58 -8.05
N ASN A 98 -0.35 -12.59 -9.14
CA ASN A 98 1.05 -13.00 -9.11
C ASN A 98 1.95 -11.77 -9.20
N PHE A 99 2.99 -11.78 -8.39
CA PHE A 99 3.98 -10.72 -8.31
C PHE A 99 5.36 -11.26 -8.62
N PHE A 100 6.17 -10.43 -9.28
CA PHE A 100 7.60 -10.62 -9.43
C PHE A 100 8.34 -9.41 -8.86
N ILE A 101 9.60 -9.61 -8.48
CA ILE A 101 10.47 -8.51 -8.04
C ILE A 101 11.04 -7.83 -9.29
N ASP A 102 10.78 -6.54 -9.44
CA ASP A 102 11.34 -5.75 -10.53
C ASP A 102 12.83 -5.48 -10.28
N GLU A 103 13.68 -5.74 -11.25
CA GLU A 103 15.13 -5.58 -11.08
C GLU A 103 15.55 -4.11 -10.93
N ALA A 104 14.81 -3.17 -11.52
CA ALA A 104 15.15 -1.76 -11.52
C ALA A 104 14.67 -1.06 -10.24
N THR A 105 13.42 -1.28 -9.83
CA THR A 105 12.84 -0.64 -8.63
C THR A 105 13.04 -1.47 -7.36
N LYS A 106 13.33 -2.77 -7.47
CA LYS A 106 13.34 -3.73 -6.36
C LYS A 106 11.99 -3.89 -5.65
N HIS A 107 10.91 -3.35 -6.21
CA HIS A 107 9.56 -3.49 -5.69
C HIS A 107 8.82 -4.67 -6.32
N LEU A 108 7.67 -5.03 -5.76
CA LEU A 108 6.82 -6.08 -6.31
C LEU A 108 5.95 -5.49 -7.43
N LYS A 109 5.99 -6.10 -8.61
CA LYS A 109 5.10 -5.77 -9.74
C LYS A 109 4.15 -6.91 -10.03
N MET A 110 2.91 -6.54 -10.33
CA MET A 110 1.86 -7.52 -10.64
C MET A 110 2.00 -7.99 -12.09
N GLU A 111 2.04 -9.30 -12.31
CA GLU A 111 2.22 -9.90 -13.65
C GLU A 111 1.08 -9.52 -14.59
N GLU A 112 -0.15 -9.51 -14.07
CA GLU A 112 -1.35 -9.24 -14.86
C GLU A 112 -1.50 -7.75 -15.22
N TYR A 113 -0.77 -6.86 -14.54
CA TYR A 113 -0.88 -5.40 -14.71
C TYR A 113 0.51 -4.76 -14.68
N PRO A 114 1.19 -4.62 -15.84
CA PRO A 114 2.59 -4.19 -15.95
C PRO A 114 2.92 -2.81 -15.34
N GLY A 115 1.92 -1.96 -15.12
CA GLY A 115 2.06 -0.64 -14.49
C GLY A 115 1.62 -0.60 -13.02
N ARG A 116 1.30 -1.75 -12.41
CA ARG A 116 0.81 -1.86 -11.04
C ARG A 116 1.90 -2.39 -10.11
N GLU A 117 2.16 -1.63 -9.07
CA GLU A 117 3.23 -1.84 -8.11
C GLU A 117 2.66 -2.03 -6.71
N PHE A 118 3.28 -2.94 -5.96
CA PHE A 118 2.95 -3.23 -4.58
C PHE A 118 4.16 -2.96 -3.70
N GLN A 119 4.05 -1.98 -2.82
CA GLN A 119 5.06 -1.63 -1.83
C GLN A 119 4.60 -2.10 -0.45
N VAL A 120 5.56 -2.44 0.42
CA VAL A 120 5.29 -2.91 1.76
C VAL A 120 5.98 -1.99 2.76
N PHE A 121 5.27 -1.56 3.79
CA PHE A 121 5.79 -0.75 4.89
C PHE A 121 5.57 -1.48 6.21
N ILE A 122 6.55 -1.40 7.11
CA ILE A 122 6.52 -2.09 8.40
C ILE A 122 6.29 -1.07 9.53
N PRO A 123 5.02 -0.76 9.87
CA PRO A 123 4.74 0.18 10.94
C PRO A 123 5.25 -0.37 12.28
N LYS A 124 5.32 0.50 13.29
CA LYS A 124 5.74 0.14 14.66
C LYS A 124 4.68 -0.70 15.39
N CYS A 125 4.37 -1.89 14.89
CA CYS A 125 3.60 -2.91 15.58
C CYS A 125 3.98 -4.32 15.14
N GLU A 126 3.98 -5.23 16.10
CA GLU A 126 4.28 -6.63 15.86
C GLU A 126 3.18 -7.30 15.03
N GLY A 127 3.58 -8.04 14.00
CA GLY A 127 2.63 -8.75 13.15
C GLY A 127 1.74 -7.81 12.33
N CYS A 128 2.20 -6.60 12.02
CA CYS A 128 1.52 -5.66 11.13
C CYS A 128 2.32 -5.42 9.85
N MET A 129 1.62 -5.03 8.79
CA MET A 129 2.24 -4.41 7.63
C MET A 129 1.23 -3.51 6.91
N ILE A 130 1.72 -2.50 6.21
CA ILE A 130 0.90 -1.69 5.31
C ILE A 130 1.32 -2.01 3.88
N GLY A 131 0.39 -2.52 3.09
CA GLY A 131 0.62 -2.71 1.65
C GLY A 131 0.06 -1.51 0.88
N ARG A 132 0.89 -0.88 0.04
CA ARG A 132 0.45 0.14 -0.91
C ARG A 132 0.37 -0.48 -2.30
N ASP A 133 -0.75 -0.27 -2.94
CA ASP A 133 -1.05 -0.84 -4.24
C ASP A 133 -1.36 0.31 -5.20
N THR A 134 -0.47 0.53 -6.18
CA THR A 134 -0.51 1.72 -7.06
C THR A 134 -0.47 1.36 -8.53
N GLN A 135 -1.17 2.12 -9.36
CA GLN A 135 -1.14 2.10 -10.82
C GLN A 135 -1.26 3.55 -11.30
N LYS A 136 -0.13 4.17 -11.62
CA LYS A 136 -0.09 5.61 -11.97
C LYS A 136 -0.21 5.88 -13.48
N VAL A 137 0.17 4.91 -14.31
CA VAL A 137 0.38 5.13 -15.75
C VAL A 137 -0.87 4.86 -16.59
N VAL A 138 -1.85 4.12 -16.06
CA VAL A 138 -3.07 3.75 -16.79
C VAL A 138 -4.26 4.48 -16.19
N ASN A 139 -5.16 4.98 -17.04
CA ASN A 139 -6.44 5.58 -16.64
C ASN A 139 -7.52 4.48 -16.58
N PRO A 140 -8.27 4.32 -15.46
CA PRO A 140 -8.22 5.11 -14.23
C PRO A 140 -6.99 4.81 -13.36
N THR A 141 -6.43 5.86 -12.75
CA THR A 141 -5.33 5.70 -11.80
C THR A 141 -5.78 4.96 -10.55
N PHE A 142 -4.86 4.21 -9.97
CA PHE A 142 -5.10 3.40 -8.79
C PHE A 142 -4.08 3.74 -7.71
N ASP A 143 -4.54 4.06 -6.50
CA ASP A 143 -3.67 4.19 -5.35
C ASP A 143 -4.50 3.88 -4.10
N ARG A 144 -3.99 2.96 -3.28
CA ARG A 144 -4.55 2.64 -1.97
C ARG A 144 -3.47 2.12 -1.05
N ILE A 145 -3.71 2.27 0.24
CA ILE A 145 -2.98 1.57 1.30
C ILE A 145 -3.95 0.71 2.09
N ILE A 146 -3.47 -0.45 2.54
CA ILE A 146 -4.24 -1.41 3.34
C ILE A 146 -3.40 -1.78 4.55
N LEU A 147 -3.98 -1.67 5.75
CA LEU A 147 -3.37 -2.16 6.98
C LEU A 147 -3.73 -3.63 7.16
N TYR A 148 -2.68 -4.46 7.17
CA TYR A 148 -2.76 -5.88 7.43
C TYR A 148 -2.24 -6.20 8.83
N THR A 149 -2.82 -7.23 9.43
CA THR A 149 -2.42 -7.74 10.74
C THR A 149 -2.48 -9.25 10.82
N ARG A 150 -1.65 -9.86 11.65
CA ARG A 150 -1.76 -11.26 12.07
C ARG A 150 -2.86 -11.46 13.13
N ASN A 151 -3.17 -10.41 13.89
CA ASN A 151 -4.19 -10.41 14.94
C ASN A 151 -5.24 -9.32 14.64
N PRO A 152 -6.54 -9.63 14.54
CA PRO A 152 -7.58 -8.67 14.14
C PRO A 152 -7.66 -7.39 14.98
N THR A 153 -7.08 -7.35 16.18
CA THR A 153 -7.05 -6.16 17.02
C THR A 153 -5.70 -5.43 16.92
N VAL A 154 -5.74 -4.12 16.66
CA VAL A 154 -4.56 -3.23 16.65
C VAL A 154 -4.80 -2.02 17.56
N GLY A 155 -3.74 -1.47 18.13
CA GLY A 155 -3.82 -0.27 18.98
C GLY A 155 -4.08 1.01 18.19
N ASP A 156 -4.63 2.02 18.87
CA ASP A 156 -4.97 3.31 18.26
C ASP A 156 -3.78 4.04 17.63
N ASP A 157 -2.58 3.87 18.18
CA ASP A 157 -1.35 4.45 17.64
C ASP A 157 -1.05 3.98 16.21
N VAL A 158 -1.29 2.69 15.94
CA VAL A 158 -1.11 2.09 14.60
C VAL A 158 -2.12 2.66 13.61
N ILE A 159 -3.37 2.80 14.04
CA ILE A 159 -4.45 3.41 13.24
C ILE A 159 -4.15 4.88 12.95
N ASN A 160 -3.63 5.61 13.94
CA ASN A 160 -3.26 7.01 13.79
C ASN A 160 -2.06 7.17 12.85
N ASP A 161 -1.06 6.30 12.92
CA ASP A 161 0.03 6.26 11.95
C ASP A 161 -0.49 5.98 10.53
N PHE A 162 -1.34 4.97 10.37
CA PHE A 162 -1.99 4.66 9.10
C PHE A 162 -2.74 5.88 8.51
N LYS A 163 -3.53 6.58 9.32
CA LYS A 163 -4.25 7.80 8.90
C LYS A 163 -3.32 8.93 8.49
N LYS A 164 -2.20 9.13 9.20
CA LYS A 164 -1.17 10.12 8.83
C LYS A 164 -0.56 9.80 7.47
N ARG A 165 -0.22 8.53 7.22
CA ARG A 165 0.30 8.07 5.92
C ARG A 165 -0.70 8.30 4.80
N ALA A 166 -1.94 7.88 5.00
CA ALA A 166 -3.02 8.09 4.04
C ALA A 166 -3.18 9.58 3.68
N LYS A 167 -3.20 10.46 4.69
CA LYS A 167 -3.29 11.90 4.49
C LYS A 167 -2.11 12.45 3.69
N CYS A 168 -0.88 12.02 4.01
CA CYS A 168 0.31 12.43 3.26
C CYS A 168 0.18 12.02 1.78
N LEU A 169 -0.23 10.77 1.55
CA LEU A 169 -0.39 10.19 0.21
C LEU A 169 -1.63 10.71 -0.55
N ASN A 170 -2.41 11.64 0.02
CA ASN A 170 -3.69 12.12 -0.53
C ASN A 170 -4.71 10.99 -0.77
N LEU A 171 -4.75 10.01 0.13
CA LEU A 171 -5.71 8.92 0.17
C LEU A 171 -6.76 9.22 1.23
N ASP A 172 -7.66 10.14 0.91
CA ASP A 172 -8.62 10.71 1.85
C ASP A 172 -9.90 9.87 2.03
N LYS A 173 -10.09 8.82 1.22
CA LYS A 173 -11.26 7.93 1.27
C LYS A 173 -10.96 6.73 2.15
N MET A 174 -11.74 6.52 3.21
CA MET A 174 -11.65 5.38 4.16
C MET A 174 -13.03 4.84 4.53
#